data_AF-A0A920NAK9-F1
#
_entry.id   AF-A0A920NAK9-F1
#
_cell.length_a   1.000
_cell.length_b   1.000
_cell.length_c   1.000
_cell.angle_alpha   90.00
_cell.angle_beta   90.00
_cell.angle_gamma   90.00
#
_symmetry.space_group_name_H-M   'P 1'
#
loop_
_entity.id
_entity.type
_entity.pdbx_description
1 polymer ?
#
loop_
_entity_poly.entity_id
_entity_poly.type
_entity_poly.pdbx_seq_one_letter_code
_entity_poly.pdbx_strand_id
1 'polypeptide(L)' 'MNNLIDSVHSPNLDVQYKVDFGSSRGLTYYSGLIFDIEYREKNETVPIGGGGRYDGLVRSLGGPRVTYQLSALL' A
#
# COMPACT_ATOMS: atom_id res chain seq x y z
N MET A 1 6.04 -16.01 1.38
CA MET A 1 5.09 -15.32 0.47
C MET A 1 3.64 -15.62 0.83
N ASN A 2 3.25 -16.89 0.99
CA ASN A 2 1.85 -17.31 1.22
C ASN A 2 1.16 -16.57 2.38
N ASN A 3 1.83 -16.46 3.53
CA ASN A 3 1.28 -15.82 4.73
C ASN A 3 0.82 -14.36 4.55
N LEU A 4 1.40 -13.59 3.62
CA LEU A 4 0.99 -12.19 3.41
C LEU A 4 -0.34 -12.09 2.65
N ILE A 5 -0.52 -12.92 1.61
CA ILE A 5 -1.79 -12.96 0.88
C ILE A 5 -2.88 -13.53 1.77
N ASP A 6 -2.55 -14.57 2.55
CA ASP A 6 -3.47 -15.18 3.53
C ASP A 6 -3.90 -14.17 4.61
N SER A 7 -3.02 -13.23 4.99
CA SER A 7 -3.34 -12.18 5.97
C SER A 7 -4.26 -11.09 5.43
N VAL A 8 -4.32 -10.90 4.12
CA VAL A 8 -5.16 -9.87 3.48
C VAL A 8 -6.49 -10.48 3.02
N HIS A 9 -6.56 -11.80 2.85
CA HIS A 9 -7.79 -12.51 2.51
C HIS A 9 -8.86 -12.32 3.60
N SER A 10 -9.98 -11.70 3.24
CA SER A 10 -11.16 -11.57 4.09
C SER A 10 -12.28 -12.43 3.52
N PRO A 11 -12.88 -13.36 4.29
CA PRO A 11 -13.89 -14.29 3.79
C PRO A 11 -15.17 -13.60 3.27
N ASN A 12 -15.38 -12.32 3.62
CA ASN A 12 -16.55 -11.54 3.24
C ASN A 12 -16.30 -10.55 2.10
N LEU A 13 -15.09 -10.54 1.51
CA LEU A 13 -14.74 -9.62 0.44
C LEU A 13 -14.13 -10.39 -0.74
N ASP A 14 -14.86 -10.43 -1.85
CA ASP A 14 -14.35 -10.97 -3.11
C ASP A 14 -13.55 -9.89 -3.83
N VAL A 15 -12.23 -9.93 -3.66
CA VAL A 15 -11.27 -8.99 -4.25
C VAL A 15 -10.13 -9.73 -4.89
N GLN A 16 -9.70 -9.24 -6.05
CA GLN A 16 -8.54 -9.77 -6.75
C GLN A 16 -7.26 -9.10 -6.25
N TYR A 17 -6.27 -9.91 -5.90
CA TYR A 17 -4.95 -9.43 -5.48
C TYR A 17 -3.92 -9.69 -6.58
N LYS A 18 -3.07 -8.69 -6.84
CA LYS A 18 -1.91 -8.81 -7.73
C LYS A 18 -0.68 -8.36 -6.96
N VAL A 19 0.34 -9.22 -6.89
CA VAL A 19 1.66 -8.83 -6.38
C VAL A 19 2.46 -8.28 -7.56
N ASP A 20 2.89 -7.03 -7.45
CA ASP A 20 3.64 -6.33 -8.49
C ASP A 20 5.00 -5.88 -7.95
N PHE A 21 6.09 -6.40 -8.53
CA PHE A 21 7.47 -6.03 -8.17
C PHE A 21 8.02 -4.89 -9.02
N GLY A 22 7.28 -4.46 -10.05
CA GLY A 22 7.67 -3.37 -10.95
C GLY A 22 7.10 -2.00 -10.55
N SER A 23 6.28 -1.94 -9.49
CA SER A 23 5.66 -0.69 -9.05
C SER A 23 6.70 0.24 -8.41
N SER A 24 7.30 1.11 -9.21
CA SER A 24 8.10 2.24 -8.74
C SER A 24 7.23 3.48 -8.66
N ARG A 25 6.32 3.56 -7.67
CA ARG A 25 5.75 4.87 -7.31
C ARG A 25 6.94 5.75 -6.95
N GLY A 26 7.13 6.86 -7.68
CA GLY A 26 8.29 7.76 -7.57
C GLY A 26 8.38 8.54 -6.25
N LEU A 27 7.96 7.93 -5.15
CA LEU A 27 7.82 8.48 -3.81
C LEU A 27 8.90 7.84 -2.94
N THR A 28 10.03 8.55 -2.80
CA THR A 28 11.25 8.12 -2.08
C THR A 28 11.06 7.90 -0.59
N TYR A 29 9.87 8.12 -0.04
CA TYR A 29 9.59 8.03 1.40
C TYR A 29 9.02 6.68 1.84
N TYR A 30 8.55 5.81 0.93
CA TYR A 30 8.12 4.48 1.31
C TYR A 30 9.31 3.58 1.63
N SER A 31 9.22 2.86 2.73
CA SER A 31 10.28 2.00 3.28
C SER A 31 9.90 0.53 3.37
N GLY A 32 8.72 0.14 2.86
CA GLY A 32 8.21 -1.22 2.93
C GLY A 32 7.11 -1.50 1.91
N LEU A 33 6.12 -2.33 2.29
CA LEU A 33 5.00 -2.69 1.42
C LEU A 33 4.25 -1.44 0.94
N ILE A 34 3.96 -1.40 -0.35
CA ILE A 34 3.11 -0.41 -1.02
C ILE A 34 1.94 -1.19 -1.64
N PHE A 35 0.74 -0.62 -1.60
CA PHE A 35 -0.44 -1.24 -2.18
C PHE A 35 -1.32 -0.21 -2.86
N ASP A 36 -2.05 -0.68 -3.86
CA ASP A 36 -3.00 0.10 -4.64
C ASP A 36 -4.36 -0.59 -4.69
N ILE A 37 -5.40 0.22 -4.60
CA ILE A 37 -6.79 -0.17 -4.64
C ILE A 37 -7.40 0.49 -5.87
N GLU A 38 -7.91 -0.34 -6.76
CA GLU A 38 -8.52 0.08 -8.02
C GLU A 38 -9.92 -0.54 -8.09
N TYR A 39 -10.88 0.24 -8.57
CA TYR A 39 -12.15 -0.27 -9.03
C TYR A 39 -12.02 -0.60 -10.52
N ARG A 40 -12.40 -1.82 -10.92
CA ARG A 40 -12.37 -2.24 -12.32
C ARG A 40 -13.77 -2.58 -12.79
N GLU A 41 -14.21 -1.89 -13.83
CA GLU A 41 -15.47 -2.18 -14.52
C GLU A 41 -15.24 -2.24 -16.02
N LYS A 42 -15.39 -3.45 -16.60
CA LYS A 42 -15.25 -3.74 -18.03
C LYS A 42 -13.93 -3.21 -18.64
N ASN A 43 -13.95 -1.98 -19.16
CA ASN A 43 -12.82 -1.33 -19.83
C ASN A 43 -12.22 -0.17 -19.04
N GLU A 44 -12.75 0.14 -17.86
CA GLU A 44 -12.29 1.23 -17.03
C GLU A 44 -11.64 0.70 -15.75
N THR A 45 -10.51 1.32 -15.41
CA THR A 45 -9.81 1.12 -14.14
C THR A 45 -9.74 2.48 -13.47
N VAL A 46 -10.42 2.60 -12.34
CA VAL A 46 -10.48 3.81 -11.54
C VAL A 46 -9.63 3.62 -10.29
N PRO A 47 -8.52 4.36 -10.11
CA PRO A 47 -7.77 4.31 -8.87
C PRO A 47 -8.63 4.88 -7.74
N ILE A 48 -8.89 4.07 -6.72
CA ILE A 48 -9.60 4.49 -5.51
C ILE A 48 -8.60 5.08 -4.51
N GLY A 49 -7.38 4.54 -4.50
CA GLY A 49 -6.31 5.01 -3.65
C GLY A 49 -5.14 4.04 -3.60
N GLY A 50 -4.02 4.46 -3.02
CA GLY A 50 -2.94 3.58 -2.58
C GLY A 50 -2.27 4.07 -1.31
N GLY A 51 -1.57 3.17 -0.63
CA GLY A 51 -0.85 3.48 0.59
C GLY A 51 0.43 2.67 0.68
N GLY A 52 1.16 2.86 1.78
CA GLY A 52 2.35 2.10 2.02
C GLY A 52 3.00 2.41 3.35
N ARG A 53 3.99 1.61 3.71
CA ARG A 53 4.77 1.80 4.93
C ARG A 53 5.86 2.85 4.71
N TYR A 54 5.99 3.82 5.60
CA TYR A 54 7.02 4.87 5.55
C TYR A 54 7.57 5.15 6.95
N ASP A 55 8.57 4.41 7.38
CA ASP A 55 9.10 4.53 8.74
C ASP A 55 9.96 5.81 8.92
N GLY A 56 10.46 6.38 7.81
CA GLY A 56 11.40 7.50 7.83
C GLY A 56 10.78 8.89 7.70
N LEU A 57 9.53 9.01 7.25
CA LEU A 57 8.98 10.30 6.80
C LEU A 57 8.96 11.35 7.91
N VAL A 58 8.47 11.01 9.10
CA VAL A 58 8.39 11.96 10.23
C VAL A 58 9.77 12.45 10.63
N ARG A 59 10.77 11.56 10.62
CA ARG A 59 12.16 11.94 10.89
C ARG A 59 12.71 12.88 9.81
N SER A 60 12.44 12.61 8.54
CA SER A 60 12.88 13.45 7.42
C SER A 60 12.29 14.87 7.49
N LEU A 61 11.13 15.03 8.13
CA LEU A 61 10.48 16.33 8.36
C LEU A 61 10.90 16.99 9.70
N GLY A 62 11.91 16.47 10.39
CA GLY A 62 12.43 17.04 11.64
C GLY A 62 11.71 16.59 12.92
N GLY A 63 10.82 15.60 12.83
CA GLY A 63 10.13 15.02 13.97
C GLY A 63 10.97 13.99 14.76
N PRO A 64 10.49 13.59 15.95
CA PRO A 64 11.15 12.55 16.76
C PRO A 64 11.14 11.20 16.03
N ARG A 65 12.02 10.27 16.43
CA ARG A 65 11.99 8.90 15.90
C ARG A 65 10.68 8.20 16.32
N VAL A 66 9.91 7.75 15.34
CA VAL A 66 8.68 6.97 15.53
C VAL A 66 8.91 5.57 14.97
N THR A 67 8.62 4.53 15.75
CA THR A 67 9.00 3.14 15.41
C THR A 67 7.98 2.45 14.49
N TYR A 68 6.73 2.93 14.40
CA TYR A 68 5.69 2.28 13.59
C TYR A 68 4.73 3.33 13.02
N GLN A 69 4.81 3.59 11.72
CA GLN A 69 3.86 4.49 11.05
C GLN A 69 3.28 3.79 9.82
N LEU A 70 2.00 3.41 9.95
CA LEU A 70 1.15 2.98 8.86
C LEU A 70 0.34 4.20 8.41
N SER A 71 0.31 4.52 7.11
CA SER A 71 -0.87 5.19 6.57
C SER A 71 -1.32 4.74 5.19
N ALA A 72 -2.63 4.85 5.06
CA ALA A 72 -3.45 5.04 3.87
C ALA A 72 -4.61 5.95 4.34
N LEU A 73 -5.30 6.80 3.60
CA LEU A 73 -5.33 7.21 2.19
C LEU A 73 -6.18 8.51 2.16
N LEU A 74 -5.93 9.42 1.22
CA LEU A 74 -6.98 10.28 0.64
C LEU A 74 -7.25 9.79 -0.77
#